data_AF-A0A2A3Z4G2-F1
#
_entry.id   AF-A0A2A3Z4G2-F1
#
_cell.length_a   1.000
_cell.length_b   1.000
_cell.length_c   1.000
_cell.angle_alpha   90.00
_cell.angle_beta   90.00
_cell.angle_gamma   90.00
#
_symmetry.space_group_name_H-M   'P 1'
#
loop_
_entity.id
_entity.type
_entity.pdbx_description
1 polymer ?
#
loop_
_entity_poly.entity_id
_entity_poly.type
_entity_poly.pdbx_seq_one_letter_code
_entity_poly.pdbx_strand_id
1 'polypeptide(L)'
;MTTPTPQQAKDLLSQVESNQAHARSSDAWPLVTMLFVYSAAISVGILAVGLIEDNTTQLIILGAGGAWLVPALIVYSVKALSWSRRSTVLLCTWLPLTFVALFTAIIVDSFTPTSWVPFAAAGFIWVLSPIMALVGLRR
;
A
#
# COMPACT_ATOMS: atom_id res chain seq x y z
N MET A 1 -32.86 33.44 -13.97
CA MET A 1 -31.60 32.70 -14.14
C MET A 1 -30.81 33.43 -15.22
N THR A 2 -29.77 34.17 -14.84
CA THR A 2 -28.92 34.90 -15.77
C THR A 2 -27.89 33.94 -16.33
N THR A 3 -27.84 33.82 -17.66
CA THR A 3 -26.79 33.08 -18.36
C THR A 3 -25.43 33.67 -17.99
N PRO A 4 -24.47 32.87 -17.50
CA PRO A 4 -23.16 33.37 -17.13
C PRO A 4 -22.46 33.97 -18.35
N THR A 5 -21.73 35.04 -18.13
CA THR A 5 -20.88 35.61 -19.19
C THR A 5 -19.78 34.61 -19.59
N PRO A 6 -19.26 34.65 -20.82
CA PRO A 6 -18.21 33.73 -21.27
C PRO A 6 -16.99 33.68 -20.34
N GLN A 7 -16.66 34.82 -19.72
CA GLN A 7 -15.58 34.92 -18.73
C GLN A 7 -15.91 34.15 -17.45
N GLN A 8 -17.11 34.34 -16.89
CA GLN A 8 -17.57 33.61 -15.70
C GLN A 8 -17.68 32.09 -15.96
N ALA A 9 -18.07 31.68 -17.15
CA ALA A 9 -18.10 30.27 -17.52
C ALA A 9 -16.70 29.64 -17.54
N LYS A 10 -15.71 30.37 -18.05
CA LYS A 10 -14.30 29.93 -18.05
C LYS A 10 -13.73 29.84 -16.64
N ASP A 11 -14.03 30.80 -15.79
CA ASP A 11 -13.60 30.80 -14.40
C ASP A 11 -14.22 29.62 -13.64
N LEU A 12 -15.52 29.34 -13.81
CA LEU A 12 -16.20 28.19 -13.22
C LEU A 12 -15.63 26.85 -13.72
N LEU A 13 -15.34 26.72 -15.02
CA LEU A 13 -14.68 25.53 -15.57
C LEU A 13 -13.30 25.32 -14.97
N SER A 14 -12.48 26.38 -14.89
CA SER A 14 -11.15 26.30 -14.28
C SER A 14 -11.22 25.91 -12.80
N GLN A 15 -12.23 26.40 -12.08
CA GLN A 15 -12.46 26.06 -10.68
C GLN A 15 -12.88 24.59 -10.53
N VAL A 16 -13.77 24.09 -11.39
CA VAL A 16 -14.18 22.68 -11.41
C VAL A 16 -12.99 21.77 -11.75
N GLU A 17 -12.17 22.11 -12.73
CA GLU A 17 -10.95 21.36 -13.07
C GLU A 17 -9.96 21.34 -11.90
N SER A 18 -9.74 22.48 -11.24
CA SER A 18 -8.86 22.57 -10.07
C SER A 18 -9.36 21.72 -8.90
N ASN A 19 -10.68 21.72 -8.66
CA ASN A 19 -11.33 20.91 -7.63
C ASN A 19 -11.27 19.43 -7.96
N GLN A 20 -11.47 19.05 -9.22
CA GLN A 20 -11.31 17.66 -9.66
C GLN A 20 -9.87 17.17 -9.53
N ALA A 21 -8.89 18.00 -9.87
CA ALA A 21 -7.48 17.67 -9.69
C ALA A 21 -7.11 17.50 -8.21
N HIS A 22 -7.63 18.38 -7.34
CA HIS A 22 -7.46 18.27 -5.89
C HIS A 22 -8.11 16.99 -5.34
N ALA A 23 -9.37 16.72 -5.72
CA ALA A 23 -10.09 15.52 -5.30
C ALA A 23 -9.34 14.24 -5.70
N ARG A 24 -8.84 14.15 -6.93
CA ARG A 24 -8.04 12.99 -7.39
C ARG A 24 -6.75 12.80 -6.60
N SER A 25 -6.07 13.88 -6.22
CA SER A 25 -4.86 13.78 -5.39
C SER A 25 -5.16 13.40 -3.94
N SER A 26 -6.31 13.88 -3.40
CA SER A 26 -6.77 13.50 -2.07
C SER A 26 -7.20 12.03 -1.99
N ASP A 27 -7.78 11.50 -3.08
CA ASP A 27 -8.22 10.11 -3.18
C ASP A 27 -7.08 9.08 -3.24
N ALA A 28 -5.88 9.50 -3.62
CA ALA A 28 -4.73 8.59 -3.72
C ALA A 28 -4.13 8.25 -2.34
N TRP A 29 -4.23 9.15 -1.36
CA TRP A 29 -3.64 8.99 -0.03
C TRP A 29 -4.14 7.77 0.76
N PRO A 30 -5.45 7.48 0.81
CA PRO A 30 -5.93 6.28 1.49
C PRO A 30 -5.32 4.98 0.95
N LEU A 31 -5.12 4.89 -0.37
CA LEU A 31 -4.47 3.73 -1.01
C LEU A 31 -3.00 3.61 -0.58
N VAL A 32 -2.28 4.74 -0.61
CA VAL A 32 -0.86 4.81 -0.21
C VAL A 32 -0.70 4.38 1.24
N THR A 33 -1.51 4.92 2.15
CA THR A 33 -1.48 4.55 3.56
C THR A 33 -1.76 3.06 3.75
N MET A 34 -2.75 2.51 3.04
CA MET A 34 -3.06 1.09 3.10
C MET A 34 -1.88 0.22 2.66
N LEU A 35 -1.24 0.56 1.52
CA LEU A 35 -0.08 -0.16 1.01
C LEU A 35 1.11 -0.07 1.94
N PHE A 36 1.29 1.07 2.59
CA PHE A 36 2.38 1.29 3.54
C PHE A 36 2.19 0.42 4.78
N VAL A 37 0.99 0.43 5.37
CA VAL A 37 0.66 -0.42 6.53
C VAL A 37 0.79 -1.90 6.16
N TYR A 38 0.32 -2.30 4.98
CA TYR A 38 0.46 -3.68 4.50
C TYR A 38 1.92 -4.09 4.34
N SER A 39 2.72 -3.25 3.69
CA SER A 39 4.14 -3.56 3.48
C SER A 39 4.90 -3.62 4.82
N ALA A 40 4.59 -2.72 5.76
CA ALA A 40 5.17 -2.73 7.09
C ALA A 40 4.81 -4.00 7.87
N ALA A 41 3.52 -4.37 7.88
CA ALA A 41 3.03 -5.58 8.53
C ALA A 41 3.73 -6.85 8.01
N ILE A 42 3.80 -7.00 6.68
CA ILE A 42 4.44 -8.15 6.04
C ILE A 42 5.95 -8.15 6.29
N SER A 43 6.61 -7.00 6.20
CA SER A 43 8.05 -6.90 6.46
C SER A 43 8.40 -7.28 7.91
N VAL A 44 7.60 -6.87 8.89
CA VAL A 44 7.81 -7.24 10.30
C VAL A 44 7.60 -8.74 10.49
N GLY A 45 6.59 -9.33 9.85
CA GLY A 45 6.37 -10.78 9.86
C GLY A 45 7.54 -11.56 9.24
N ILE A 46 8.09 -11.08 8.12
CA ILE A 46 9.26 -11.70 7.48
C ILE A 46 10.52 -11.57 8.37
N LEU A 47 10.71 -10.44 9.05
CA LEU A 47 11.82 -10.30 10.00
C LEU A 47 11.69 -11.26 11.18
N ALA A 48 10.47 -11.48 11.67
CA ALA A 48 10.22 -12.45 12.73
C ALA A 48 10.64 -13.87 12.31
N VAL A 49 10.36 -14.26 11.06
CA VAL A 49 10.81 -15.55 10.50
C VAL A 49 12.35 -15.68 10.56
N GLY A 50 13.09 -14.64 10.19
CA GLY A 50 14.56 -14.70 10.21
C GLY A 50 15.22 -14.54 11.59
N LEU A 51 14.48 -14.13 12.63
CA LEU A 51 15.03 -13.78 13.95
C LEU A 51 14.57 -14.69 15.08
N ILE A 52 13.46 -15.40 14.91
CA ILE A 52 12.80 -16.16 15.98
C ILE A 52 12.71 -17.61 15.55
N GLU A 53 13.23 -18.54 16.35
CA GLU A 53 13.17 -19.97 16.02
C GLU A 53 11.80 -20.60 16.29
N ASP A 54 11.04 -20.04 17.23
CA ASP A 54 9.71 -20.53 17.59
C ASP A 54 8.64 -20.12 16.57
N ASN A 55 8.12 -21.10 15.84
CA ASN A 55 7.12 -20.91 14.79
C ASN A 55 5.79 -20.34 15.34
N THR A 56 5.42 -20.66 16.59
CA THR A 56 4.20 -20.09 17.19
C THR A 56 4.34 -18.58 17.37
N THR A 57 5.49 -18.13 17.88
CA THR A 57 5.79 -16.69 18.03
C THR A 57 5.89 -15.98 16.67
N GLN A 58 6.50 -16.61 15.67
CA GLN A 58 6.53 -16.08 14.30
C GLN A 58 5.11 -15.82 13.76
N LEU A 59 4.22 -16.80 13.88
CA LEU A 59 2.82 -16.70 13.44
C LEU A 59 2.03 -15.65 14.22
N ILE A 60 2.27 -15.54 15.53
CA ILE A 60 1.64 -14.50 16.36
C ILE A 60 2.06 -13.10 15.89
N ILE A 61 3.33 -12.88 15.59
CA ILE A 61 3.83 -11.59 15.11
C ILE A 61 3.29 -11.29 13.72
N LEU A 62 3.28 -12.26 12.81
CA LEU A 62 2.68 -12.11 11.48
C LEU A 62 1.18 -11.81 11.59
N GLY A 63 0.46 -12.49 12.48
CA GLY A 63 -0.96 -12.26 12.75
C GLY A 63 -1.24 -10.89 13.36
N ALA A 64 -0.42 -10.45 14.32
CA ALA A 64 -0.51 -9.12 14.93
C ALA A 64 -0.21 -8.00 13.91
N GLY A 65 0.80 -8.19 13.05
CA GLY A 65 1.06 -7.31 11.92
C GLY A 65 -0.13 -7.29 10.94
N GLY A 66 -0.65 -8.46 10.59
CA GLY A 66 -1.83 -8.60 9.73
C GLY A 66 -3.09 -7.94 10.30
N ALA A 67 -3.28 -7.93 11.62
CA ALA A 67 -4.40 -7.27 12.26
C ALA A 67 -4.42 -5.75 12.02
N TRP A 68 -3.25 -5.11 11.83
CA TRP A 68 -3.17 -3.69 11.46
C TRP A 68 -3.72 -3.39 10.06
N LEU A 69 -3.94 -4.41 9.22
CA LEU A 69 -4.63 -4.23 7.94
C LEU A 69 -6.10 -3.85 8.13
N VAL A 70 -6.74 -4.26 9.22
CA VAL A 70 -8.15 -3.97 9.48
C VAL A 70 -8.40 -2.45 9.55
N PRO A 71 -7.72 -1.66 10.42
CA PRO A 71 -7.90 -0.21 10.42
C PRO A 71 -7.47 0.44 9.10
N ALA A 72 -6.43 -0.07 8.42
CA ALA A 72 -6.00 0.46 7.13
C ALA A 72 -7.06 0.28 6.03
N LEU A 73 -7.72 -0.88 5.99
CA LEU A 73 -8.83 -1.18 5.10
C LEU A 73 -10.06 -0.32 5.41
N ILE A 74 -10.34 -0.06 6.68
CA ILE A 74 -11.42 0.85 7.11
C ILE A 74 -11.13 2.26 6.61
N VAL A 75 -9.92 2.79 6.84
CA VAL A 75 -9.51 4.11 6.36
C VAL A 75 -9.63 4.20 4.84
N TYR A 76 -9.15 3.18 4.12
CA TYR A 76 -9.27 3.11 2.67
C TYR A 76 -10.74 3.15 2.22
N SER A 77 -11.58 2.28 2.78
CA SER A 77 -12.99 2.16 2.40
C SER A 77 -13.80 3.42 2.69
N VAL A 78 -13.49 4.12 3.79
CA VAL A 78 -14.21 5.34 4.19
C VAL A 78 -13.71 6.59 3.46
N LYS A 79 -12.43 6.65 3.08
CA LYS A 79 -11.81 7.87 2.54
C LYS A 79 -11.53 7.83 1.04
N ALA A 80 -11.48 6.67 0.39
CA ALA A 80 -11.33 6.60 -1.06
C ALA A 80 -12.67 6.96 -1.72
N LEU A 81 -12.80 8.18 -2.27
CA LEU A 81 -14.05 8.63 -2.90
C LEU A 81 -14.24 8.01 -4.30
N SER A 82 -13.19 7.46 -4.91
CA SER A 82 -13.28 6.81 -6.22
C SER A 82 -12.26 5.69 -6.43
N TRP A 83 -12.72 4.56 -6.97
CA TRP A 83 -11.86 3.45 -7.38
C TRP A 83 -11.29 3.71 -8.78
N SER A 84 -10.00 4.04 -8.87
CA SER A 84 -9.35 4.31 -10.16
C SER A 84 -8.76 3.03 -10.77
N ARG A 85 -8.73 2.94 -12.11
CA ARG A 85 -8.06 1.84 -12.84
C ARG A 85 -6.58 1.70 -12.45
N ARG A 86 -5.94 2.81 -12.10
CA ARG A 86 -4.54 2.85 -11.66
C ARG A 86 -4.36 2.23 -10.28
N SER A 87 -5.30 2.46 -9.37
CA SER A 87 -5.33 1.81 -8.05
C SER A 87 -5.39 0.29 -8.20
N THR A 88 -6.21 -0.22 -9.13
CA THR A 88 -6.26 -1.65 -9.45
C THR A 88 -4.92 -2.16 -9.95
N VAL A 89 -4.30 -1.49 -10.93
CA VAL A 89 -3.01 -1.93 -11.49
C VAL A 89 -1.95 -1.99 -10.38
N LEU A 90 -1.89 -0.95 -9.55
CA LEU A 90 -0.91 -0.84 -8.48
C LEU A 90 -1.08 -1.95 -7.44
N LEU A 91 -2.32 -2.22 -7.00
CA LEU A 91 -2.65 -3.34 -6.12
C LEU A 91 -2.30 -4.69 -6.77
N CYS A 92 -2.70 -4.90 -8.03
CA CYS A 92 -2.42 -6.13 -8.77
C CYS A 92 -0.93 -6.36 -9.05
N THR A 93 -0.10 -5.32 -9.07
CA THR A 93 1.37 -5.49 -9.15
C THR A 93 2.00 -5.69 -7.78
N TRP A 94 1.59 -4.92 -6.76
CA TRP A 94 2.28 -4.90 -5.49
C TRP A 94 1.92 -6.09 -4.59
N LEU A 95 0.64 -6.49 -4.56
CA LEU A 95 0.20 -7.62 -3.75
C LEU A 95 0.93 -8.92 -4.14
N PRO A 96 0.93 -9.36 -5.41
CA PRO A 96 1.63 -10.59 -5.78
C PRO A 96 3.11 -10.55 -5.47
N LEU A 97 3.77 -9.41 -5.72
CA LEU A 97 5.19 -9.23 -5.43
C LEU A 97 5.49 -9.40 -3.94
N THR A 98 4.64 -8.83 -3.07
CA THR A 98 4.78 -8.95 -1.61
C THR A 98 4.52 -10.38 -1.14
N PHE A 99 3.52 -11.06 -1.71
CA PHE A 99 3.27 -12.48 -1.44
C PHE A 99 4.43 -13.36 -1.87
N VAL A 100 5.01 -13.13 -3.05
CA VAL A 100 6.19 -13.87 -3.52
C VAL A 100 7.36 -13.67 -2.54
N ALA A 101 7.62 -12.45 -2.09
CA ALA A 101 8.66 -12.18 -1.10
C ALA A 101 8.41 -12.91 0.23
N LEU A 102 7.17 -12.86 0.73
CA LEU A 102 6.76 -13.56 1.96
C LEU A 102 6.95 -15.08 1.84
N PHE A 103 6.40 -15.70 0.80
CA PHE A 103 6.53 -17.15 0.61
C PHE A 103 7.98 -17.57 0.38
N THR A 104 8.75 -16.79 -0.37
CA THR A 104 10.18 -17.08 -0.57
C THR A 104 10.93 -17.07 0.75
N ALA A 105 10.68 -16.09 1.63
CA ALA A 105 11.30 -16.03 2.94
C ALA A 105 10.93 -17.25 3.80
N ILE A 106 9.64 -17.58 3.90
CA ILE A 106 9.15 -18.72 4.70
C ILE A 106 9.69 -20.05 4.17
N ILE A 107 9.65 -20.25 2.84
CA ILE A 107 10.12 -21.49 2.20
C ILE A 107 11.63 -21.64 2.43
N VAL A 108 12.41 -20.59 2.15
CA VAL A 108 13.88 -20.68 2.29
C VAL A 108 14.29 -20.90 3.73
N ASP A 109 13.62 -20.25 4.70
CA ASP A 109 13.89 -20.46 6.12
C ASP A 109 13.56 -21.90 6.55
N SER A 110 12.51 -22.50 5.99
CA SER A 110 12.15 -23.91 6.26
C SER A 110 13.22 -24.91 5.79
N PHE A 111 13.99 -24.58 4.74
CA PHE A 111 15.06 -25.45 4.21
C PHE A 111 16.45 -25.07 4.72
N THR A 112 16.65 -23.80 5.04
CA THR A 112 17.91 -23.21 5.49
C THR A 112 17.60 -22.21 6.61
N PRO A 113 17.37 -22.71 7.83
CA PRO A 113 17.08 -21.87 8.98
C PRO A 113 18.20 -20.86 9.21
N THR A 114 17.88 -19.66 9.67
CA THR A 114 18.84 -18.56 9.93
C THR A 114 19.54 -17.99 8.69
N SER A 115 19.03 -18.31 7.50
CA SER A 115 19.50 -17.71 6.26
C SER A 115 19.33 -16.18 6.27
N TRP A 116 20.14 -15.47 5.50
CA TRP A 116 20.02 -14.02 5.32
C TRP A 116 18.82 -13.62 4.42
N VAL A 117 18.17 -14.60 3.79
CA VAL A 117 17.09 -14.38 2.80
C VAL A 117 15.85 -13.68 3.36
N PRO A 118 15.32 -14.00 4.56
CA PRO A 118 14.24 -13.23 5.17
C PRO A 118 14.60 -11.74 5.35
N PHE A 119 15.83 -11.42 5.75
CA PHE A 119 16.28 -10.03 5.87
C PHE A 119 16.32 -9.32 4.52
N ALA A 120 16.80 -9.99 3.47
CA ALA A 120 16.81 -9.44 2.12
C ALA A 120 15.38 -9.22 1.58
N ALA A 121 14.46 -10.16 1.83
CA ALA A 121 13.05 -10.03 1.44
C ALA A 121 12.35 -8.89 2.19
N ALA A 122 12.59 -8.75 3.49
CA ALA A 122 12.09 -7.63 4.28
C ALA A 122 12.66 -6.28 3.79
N GLY A 123 13.98 -6.22 3.56
CA GLY A 123 14.65 -5.02 3.04
C GLY A 123 14.13 -4.61 1.66
N PHE A 124 13.88 -5.58 0.77
CA PHE A 124 13.25 -5.36 -0.52
C PHE A 124 11.88 -4.68 -0.38
N ILE A 125 11.02 -5.19 0.52
CA ILE A 125 9.71 -4.61 0.78
C ILE A 125 9.84 -3.20 1.37
N TRP A 126 10.76 -2.99 2.32
CA TRP A 126 11.01 -1.68 2.92
C TRP A 126 11.41 -0.61 1.92
N VAL A 127 12.26 -0.96 0.94
CA VAL A 127 12.75 0.00 -0.06
C VAL A 127 11.72 0.24 -1.16
N LEU A 128 11.07 -0.81 -1.66
CA LEU A 128 10.16 -0.69 -2.81
C LEU A 128 8.75 -0.23 -2.42
N SER A 129 8.29 -0.51 -1.20
CA SER A 129 6.99 -0.04 -0.71
C SER A 129 6.79 1.47 -0.85
N PRO A 130 7.69 2.35 -0.34
CA PRO A 130 7.53 3.79 -0.50
C PRO A 130 7.60 4.20 -1.97
N ILE A 131 8.45 3.58 -2.78
CA ILE A 131 8.53 3.89 -4.23
C ILE A 131 7.20 3.60 -4.91
N MET A 132 6.62 2.42 -4.65
CA MET A 132 5.34 2.02 -5.23
C MET A 132 4.18 2.86 -4.69
N ALA A 133 4.19 3.19 -3.41
CA ALA A 133 3.21 4.10 -2.81
C ALA A 133 3.28 5.49 -3.46
N LEU A 134 4.49 6.04 -3.68
CA LEU A 134 4.69 7.33 -4.36
C LEU A 134 4.30 7.29 -5.84
N VAL A 135 4.46 6.15 -6.52
CA VAL A 135 3.93 5.95 -7.89
C VAL A 135 2.40 6.10 -7.89
N GLY A 136 1.72 5.76 -6.79
CA GLY A 136 0.29 6.04 -6.61
C GLY A 136 -0.06 7.52 -6.56
N LEU A 137 0.87 8.39 -6.14
CA LEU A 137 0.67 9.84 -6.01
C LEU A 137 1.05 10.65 -7.27
N ARG A 138 1.83 10.07 -8.19
CA ARG A 138 2.23 10.77 -9.44
C ARG A 138 0.99 11.11 -10.26
N ARG A 139 0.76 12.39 -10.58
CA ARG A 139 -0.37 12.84 -11.43
C ARG A 139 -0.27 12.23 -12.83
#